data_AF-A0A0F9GE69-F1
#
_entry.id   AF-A0A0F9GE69-F1
#
_cell.length_a   1.000
_cell.length_b   1.000
_cell.length_c   1.000
_cell.angle_alpha   90.00
_cell.angle_beta   90.00
_cell.angle_gamma   90.00
#
_symmetry.space_group_name_H-M   'P 1'
#
loop_
_entity.id
_entity.type
_entity.pdbx_description
1 polymer ?
#
loop_
_entity_poly.entity_id
_entity_poly.type
_entity_poly.pdbx_seq_one_letter_code
_entity_poly.pdbx_strand_id
1 'polypeptide(L)'
;MVRKGLPVRGYPKQSPEQERIRGKDTRELELDDTDKSVYEVVNGLSRNPKRIVREYWLFGKSMQEIAWAEKLSKSGVKWRIDAVKDKVARHCLNNVN
;
A
#
# COMPACT_ATOMS: atom_id res chain seq x y z
N MET A 1 25.56 24.25 27.45
CA MET A 1 25.39 25.50 26.68
C MET A 1 25.43 25.18 25.19
N VAL A 2 24.40 25.64 24.46
CA VAL A 2 24.29 25.93 23.00
C VAL A 2 24.97 24.91 22.04
N ARG A 3 24.25 23.91 21.49
CA ARG A 3 23.51 23.92 20.20
C ARG A 3 24.26 24.54 18.99
N LYS A 4 24.30 23.75 17.90
CA LYS A 4 24.44 24.08 16.46
C LYS A 4 25.79 23.76 15.82
N GLY A 5 25.73 23.08 14.67
CA GLY A 5 26.89 22.87 13.81
C GLY A 5 26.74 21.93 12.60
N LEU A 6 25.55 21.40 12.26
CA LEU A 6 25.34 20.83 10.92
C LEU A 6 25.03 21.97 9.93
N PRO A 7 25.71 22.04 8.77
CA PRO A 7 25.69 23.21 7.90
C PRO A 7 24.32 23.50 7.27
N VAL A 8 24.06 24.79 7.15
CA VAL A 8 22.92 25.41 6.47
C VAL A 8 23.25 25.53 4.98
N ARG A 9 22.78 24.58 4.16
CA ARG A 9 22.37 24.79 2.75
C ARG A 9 22.18 23.44 2.04
N GLY A 10 20.97 23.18 1.57
CA GLY A 10 20.72 22.17 0.54
C GLY A 10 19.53 21.24 0.75
N TYR A 11 18.99 21.10 1.97
CA TYR A 11 17.84 20.22 2.15
C TYR A 11 16.55 20.91 1.68
N PRO A 12 15.82 20.33 0.69
CA PRO A 12 14.50 20.83 0.31
C PRO A 12 13.61 20.84 1.57
N LYS A 13 12.93 21.96 1.80
CA LYS A 13 12.24 22.28 3.05
C LYS A 13 10.99 21.44 3.35
N GLN A 14 10.70 20.39 2.59
CA GLN A 14 9.55 19.52 2.84
C GLN A 14 9.95 18.07 2.54
N SER A 15 9.75 17.17 3.50
CA SER A 15 9.79 15.74 3.22
C SER A 15 8.74 15.44 2.13
N PRO A 16 9.00 14.52 1.19
CA PRO A 16 8.02 14.10 0.18
C PRO A 16 6.66 13.66 0.78
N GLU A 17 6.68 13.25 2.04
CA GLU A 17 5.48 12.89 2.81
C GLU A 17 4.56 14.09 3.13
N GLN A 18 5.06 15.33 3.16
CA GLN A 18 4.27 16.53 3.47
C GLN A 18 3.64 17.21 2.24
N GLU A 19 4.14 16.98 1.02
CA GLU A 19 3.48 17.47 -0.20
C GLU A 19 2.24 16.63 -0.58
N ARG A 20 2.08 15.41 -0.04
CA ARG A 20 0.88 14.58 -0.29
C ARG A 20 -0.39 15.07 0.40
N ILE A 21 -0.30 16.03 1.32
CA ILE A 21 -1.44 16.54 2.07
C ILE A 21 -1.85 17.92 1.50
N ARG A 22 -2.14 17.99 0.20
CA ARG A 22 -2.91 19.10 -0.36
C ARG A 22 -4.17 18.54 -1.01
N GLY A 23 -5.30 18.85 -0.36
CA GLY A 23 -6.63 18.32 -0.60
C GLY A 23 -7.02 18.26 -2.07
N LYS A 24 -6.99 17.05 -2.62
CA LYS A 24 -7.94 16.66 -3.66
C LYS A 24 -9.07 15.92 -2.96
N ASP A 25 -10.27 16.47 -3.10
CA ASP A 25 -11.52 15.77 -2.82
C ASP A 25 -11.48 14.45 -3.60
N THR A 26 -11.40 13.32 -2.89
CA THR A 26 -11.13 11.98 -3.46
C THR A 26 -12.35 11.35 -4.15
N ARG A 27 -13.38 12.13 -4.48
CA ARG A 27 -14.65 11.61 -5.01
C ARG A 27 -14.65 11.35 -6.52
N GLU A 28 -13.65 11.82 -7.26
CA GLU A 28 -13.47 11.55 -8.70
C GLU A 28 -11.98 11.49 -9.06
N LEU A 29 -11.23 10.57 -8.44
CA LEU A 29 -10.00 10.10 -9.07
C LEU A 29 -10.43 9.02 -10.06
N GLU A 30 -10.32 9.31 -11.36
CA GLU A 30 -10.33 8.28 -12.39
C GLU A 30 -9.25 7.27 -12.02
N LEU A 31 -9.68 6.13 -11.48
CA LEU A 31 -8.80 5.02 -11.18
C LEU A 31 -8.30 4.51 -12.53
N ASP A 32 -6.99 4.40 -12.67
CA ASP A 32 -6.39 3.70 -13.80
C ASP A 32 -7.01 2.28 -13.90
N ASP A 33 -7.10 1.72 -15.10
CA ASP A 33 -7.71 0.39 -15.30
C ASP A 33 -7.05 -0.70 -14.45
N THR A 34 -5.76 -0.51 -14.16
CA THR A 34 -4.98 -1.33 -13.22
C THR A 34 -5.50 -1.20 -11.79
N ASP A 35 -5.76 0.02 -11.32
CA ASP A 35 -6.26 0.30 -9.97
C ASP A 35 -7.70 -0.20 -9.79
N LYS A 36 -8.51 -0.13 -10.84
CA LYS A 36 -9.87 -0.70 -10.86
C LYS A 36 -9.85 -2.22 -10.74
N SER A 37 -8.98 -2.89 -11.48
CA SER A 37 -8.81 -4.35 -11.41
C SER A 37 -8.30 -4.80 -10.02
N VAL A 38 -7.37 -4.05 -9.42
CA VAL A 38 -6.92 -4.28 -8.04
C VAL A 38 -8.09 -4.13 -7.06
N TYR A 39 -8.88 -3.07 -7.21
CA TYR A 39 -10.03 -2.80 -6.34
C TYR A 39 -11.07 -3.92 -6.38
N GLU A 40 -11.46 -4.38 -7.57
CA GLU A 40 -12.42 -5.47 -7.77
C GLU A 40 -11.94 -6.78 -7.14
N VAL A 41 -10.69 -7.16 -7.42
CA VAL A 41 -10.10 -8.38 -6.86
C VAL A 41 -10.02 -8.31 -5.34
N VAL A 42 -9.53 -7.21 -4.78
CA VAL A 42 -9.41 -7.03 -3.32
C VAL A 42 -10.78 -7.01 -2.65
N ASN A 43 -11.79 -6.42 -3.28
CA ASN A 43 -13.14 -6.42 -2.72
C ASN A 43 -13.80 -7.79 -2.72
N GLY A 44 -13.50 -8.65 -3.71
CA GLY A 44 -13.95 -10.03 -3.79
C GLY A 44 -13.20 -11.01 -2.87
N LEU A 45 -12.22 -10.56 -2.07
CA LEU A 45 -11.51 -11.41 -1.12
C LEU A 45 -12.31 -11.62 0.17
N SER A 46 -12.08 -12.77 0.82
CA SER A 46 -12.53 -13.02 2.18
C SER A 46 -11.86 -12.05 3.18
N ARG A 47 -12.47 -11.90 4.37
CA ARG A 47 -12.14 -10.87 5.36
C ARG A 47 -10.64 -10.80 5.72
N ASN A 48 -10.00 -11.96 5.95
CA ASN A 48 -8.61 -12.01 6.43
C ASN A 48 -7.59 -11.62 5.33
N PRO A 49 -7.59 -12.21 4.13
CA PRO A 49 -6.74 -11.76 3.03
C PRO A 49 -6.97 -10.29 2.67
N LYS A 50 -8.23 -9.82 2.64
CA LYS A 50 -8.56 -8.42 2.38
C LYS A 50 -7.91 -7.49 3.38
N ARG A 51 -7.95 -7.83 4.68
CA ARG A 51 -7.33 -7.03 5.74
C ARG A 51 -5.80 -6.99 5.59
N ILE A 52 -5.15 -8.15 5.42
CA ILE A 52 -3.69 -8.26 5.23
C ILE A 52 -3.22 -7.37 4.09
N VAL A 53 -3.91 -7.42 2.96
CA VAL A 53 -3.53 -6.67 1.76
C VAL A 53 -3.81 -5.17 1.91
N ARG A 54 -4.90 -4.77 2.58
CA ARG A 54 -5.12 -3.35 2.91
C ARG A 54 -4.04 -2.79 3.84
N GLU A 55 -3.67 -3.53 4.88
CA GLU A 55 -2.60 -3.15 5.82
C GLU A 55 -1.25 -3.00 5.11
N TYR A 56 -0.97 -3.88 4.15
CA TYR A 56 0.27 -3.83 3.37
C TYR A 56 0.29 -2.70 2.32
N TRP A 57 -0.75 -2.56 1.48
CA TRP A 57 -0.75 -1.60 0.36
C TRP A 57 -1.23 -0.20 0.74
N LEU A 58 -2.26 -0.07 1.58
CA LEU A 58 -2.83 1.25 1.92
C LEU A 58 -2.12 1.90 3.10
N PHE A 59 -1.76 1.11 4.11
CA PHE A 59 -1.16 1.62 5.34
C PHE A 59 0.37 1.44 5.38
N GLY A 60 0.97 0.79 4.37
CA GLY A 60 2.41 0.63 4.25
C GLY A 60 3.06 -0.19 5.37
N LYS A 61 2.29 -1.01 6.10
CA LYS A 61 2.82 -1.80 7.21
C LYS A 61 3.79 -2.86 6.73
N SER A 62 4.83 -3.13 7.51
CA SER A 62 5.75 -4.21 7.23
C SER A 62 5.08 -5.58 7.40
N MET A 63 5.57 -6.59 6.67
CA MET A 63 5.06 -7.97 6.81
C MET A 63 5.18 -8.51 8.23
N GLN A 64 6.16 -8.03 9.01
CA GLN A 64 6.36 -8.44 10.40
C GLN A 64 5.26 -7.89 11.31
N GLU A 65 4.89 -6.62 11.16
CA GLU A 65 3.81 -6.01 11.93
C GLU A 65 2.46 -6.66 11.63
N ILE A 66 2.21 -6.96 10.35
CA ILE A 66 0.99 -7.67 9.93
C ILE A 66 0.99 -9.10 10.48
N ALA A 67 2.14 -9.79 10.45
CA ALA A 67 2.29 -11.13 11.00
C ALA A 67 1.94 -11.17 12.50
N TRP A 68 2.40 -10.19 13.28
CA TRP A 68 2.03 -10.05 14.69
C TRP A 68 0.54 -9.76 14.89
N ALA A 69 -0.03 -8.82 14.13
CA ALA A 69 -1.44 -8.46 14.26
C ALA A 69 -2.40 -9.61 13.90
N GLU A 70 -2.03 -10.42 12.90
CA GLU A 70 -2.85 -11.53 12.39
C GLU A 70 -2.48 -12.89 13.00
N LYS A 71 -1.51 -12.94 13.93
CA LYS A 71 -0.99 -14.18 14.53
C LYS A 71 -0.53 -15.21 13.49
N LEU A 72 0.18 -14.72 12.47
CA LEU A 72 0.74 -15.52 11.37
C LEU A 72 2.26 -15.49 11.40
N SER A 73 2.90 -16.42 10.68
CA SER A 73 4.32 -16.30 10.36
C SER A 73 4.53 -15.25 9.26
N LYS A 74 5.71 -14.61 9.24
CA LYS A 74 6.10 -13.68 8.17
C LYS A 74 5.97 -14.32 6.78
N SER A 75 6.38 -15.58 6.63
CA SER A 75 6.23 -16.35 5.39
C SER A 75 4.77 -16.58 5.03
N GLY A 76 3.90 -16.81 6.03
CA GLY A 76 2.46 -16.96 5.82
C GLY A 76 1.77 -15.65 5.38
N VAL A 77 2.27 -14.49 5.81
CA VAL A 77 1.82 -13.19 5.31
C VAL A 77 2.29 -12.98 3.87
N LYS A 78 3.57 -13.24 3.58
CA LYS A 78 4.12 -13.16 2.22
C LYS A 78 3.33 -14.00 1.23
N TRP A 79 3.07 -15.27 1.57
CA TRP A 79 2.31 -16.19 0.70
C TRP A 79 0.91 -15.66 0.37
N ARG A 80 0.21 -15.08 1.35
CA ARG A 80 -1.12 -14.49 1.14
C ARG A 80 -1.07 -13.25 0.24
N ILE A 81 -0.08 -12.38 0.43
CA ILE A 81 0.12 -11.21 -0.42
C ILE A 81 0.43 -11.64 -1.86
N ASP A 82 1.34 -12.60 -2.04
CA ASP A 82 1.72 -13.11 -3.36
C ASP A 82 0.54 -13.79 -4.06
N ALA A 83 -0.29 -14.56 -3.33
CA ALA A 83 -1.52 -15.15 -3.88
C ALA A 83 -2.52 -14.09 -4.37
N VAL A 84 -2.63 -12.95 -3.68
CA VAL A 84 -3.50 -11.84 -4.13
C VAL A 84 -2.90 -11.13 -5.33
N LYS A 85 -1.58 -10.89 -5.36
CA LYS A 85 -0.91 -10.34 -6.55
C LYS A 85 -1.13 -11.20 -7.79
N ASP A 86 -0.99 -12.52 -7.64
CA ASP A 86 -1.23 -13.47 -8.73
C ASP A 86 -2.69 -13.43 -9.21
N LYS A 87 -3.64 -13.32 -8.28
CA LYS A 87 -5.07 -13.18 -8.62
C LYS A 87 -5.36 -11.87 -9.36
N VAL A 88 -4.73 -10.76 -8.96
CA VAL A 88 -4.81 -9.48 -9.66
C VAL A 88 -4.23 -9.60 -11.06
N ALA A 89 -3.02 -10.17 -11.20
CA ALA A 89 -2.38 -10.33 -12.50
C ALA A 89 -3.23 -11.14 -13.47
N ARG A 90 -3.83 -12.26 -13.00
CA ARG A 90 -4.76 -13.06 -13.81
C ARG A 90 -6.03 -12.29 -14.19
N HIS A 91 -6.56 -11.47 -13.29
CA HIS A 91 -7.72 -10.63 -13.58
C HIS A 91 -7.41 -9.58 -14.64
N CYS A 92 -6.26 -8.89 -14.53
CA CYS A 92 -5.84 -7.91 -15.51
C CYS A 92 -5.61 -8.53 -16.90
N LEU A 93 -5.00 -9.72 -16.98
CA LEU A 93 -4.80 -10.42 -18.26
C LEU A 93 -6.12 -10.79 -18.95
N ASN A 94 -7.16 -11.10 -18.18
CA ASN A 94 -8.47 -11.45 -18.73
C ASN A 94 -9.26 -10.23 -19.23
N ASN A 95 -8.98 -9.02 -18.72
CA ASN A 95 -9.66 -7.78 -19.13
C ASN A 95 -9.08 -7.13 -20.39
N VAL A 96 -7.97 -7.65 -20.95
CA VAL A 96 -7.31 -7.13 -22.16
C VAL A 96 -7.72 -7.90 -23.43
N ASN A 97 -8.45 -9.02 -23.31
CA ASN A 97 -9.06 -9.76 -24.42
C ASN A 97 -10.55 -9.44 -24.55
#